data_AF-A0A183C274-F1
#
_entry.id   AF-A0A183C274-F1
#
_cell.length_a   1.000
_cell.length_b   1.000
_cell.length_c   1.000
_cell.angle_alpha   90.00
_cell.angle_beta   90.00
_cell.angle_gamma   90.00
#
_symmetry.space_group_name_H-M   'P 1'
#
loop_
_entity.id
_entity.type
_entity.pdbx_description
1 polymer ?
#
loop_
_entity_poly.entity_id
_entity_poly.type
_entity_poly.pdbx_seq_one_letter_code
_entity_poly.pdbx_strand_id
1 'polypeptide(L)'
;MRSFHFLDAICLFVMAASILLETGSTSSGNAKPNADASPKTSTTNTKLENEPAEQENPGLTPENRWDSDASDKGLTLSEPDQLIAEYPGEPWGPRSVSAEQPIPKIKSGIFYYEVKILAREFSNPIYIGLGPTKGIPRGKVIGRIEGGYAYDDKGRFWGHEVKGCHYSTFTKRPYVDGQPPFAKFVRSVVNDVVVEVFIIGDVIGCGVNLKTRQIIYTRNGVLLKTTGLLVDSDADLFPNVSLSAPGSKIEANFGPKDFKFNINDLI
;
A
#
# COMPACT_ATOMS: atom_id res chain seq x y z
N MET A 1 18.19 -49.72 -11.16
CA MET A 1 18.17 -48.53 -12.04
C MET A 1 16.85 -47.80 -11.80
N ARG A 2 16.88 -46.52 -11.45
CA ARG A 2 15.69 -45.64 -11.39
C ARG A 2 15.86 -44.57 -12.46
N SER A 3 14.87 -44.43 -13.34
CA SER A 3 14.84 -43.40 -14.38
C SER A 3 14.54 -42.04 -13.77
N PHE A 4 15.33 -41.03 -14.14
CA PHE A 4 15.01 -39.64 -13.88
C PHE A 4 13.96 -39.19 -14.89
N HIS A 5 12.84 -38.64 -14.42
CA HIS A 5 11.97 -37.83 -15.26
C HIS A 5 12.14 -36.36 -14.89
N PHE A 6 12.81 -35.68 -15.82
CA PHE A 6 13.11 -34.26 -15.83
C PHE A 6 11.84 -33.51 -16.23
N LEU A 7 11.30 -32.66 -15.35
CA LEU A 7 10.17 -31.79 -15.67
C LEU A 7 10.48 -30.38 -15.15
N ASP A 8 11.29 -29.66 -15.92
CA ASP A 8 11.55 -28.24 -15.68
C ASP A 8 10.25 -27.43 -15.87
N ALA A 9 9.92 -26.63 -14.86
CA ALA A 9 8.80 -25.71 -14.93
C ALA A 9 9.18 -24.51 -15.81
N ILE A 10 8.63 -24.47 -17.03
CA ILE A 10 8.82 -23.34 -17.96
C ILE A 10 7.95 -22.17 -17.50
N CYS A 11 8.54 -21.26 -16.71
CA CYS A 11 7.95 -19.96 -16.40
C CYS A 11 8.03 -19.01 -17.62
N LEU A 12 6.97 -18.94 -18.41
CA LEU A 12 6.82 -17.94 -19.46
C LEU A 12 6.45 -16.57 -18.87
N PHE A 13 7.46 -15.74 -18.59
CA PHE A 13 7.28 -14.31 -18.35
C PHE A 13 6.86 -13.60 -19.63
N VAL A 14 5.60 -13.16 -19.71
CA VAL A 14 5.13 -12.26 -20.77
C VAL A 14 5.20 -10.81 -20.26
N MET A 15 6.33 -10.16 -20.50
CA MET A 15 6.49 -8.71 -20.27
C MET A 15 6.13 -7.95 -21.55
N ALA A 16 4.88 -7.51 -21.66
CA ALA A 16 4.44 -6.62 -22.74
C ALA A 16 4.77 -5.15 -22.39
N ALA A 17 5.90 -4.65 -22.88
CA ALA A 17 6.24 -3.23 -22.79
C ALA A 17 5.70 -2.48 -24.03
N SER A 18 4.73 -1.59 -23.80
CA SER A 18 4.20 -0.68 -24.82
C SER A 18 4.66 0.74 -24.54
N ILE A 19 5.70 1.21 -25.22
CA ILE A 19 6.03 2.64 -25.33
C ILE A 19 6.29 2.96 -26.79
N LEU A 20 5.29 3.57 -27.43
CA LEU A 20 5.47 4.41 -28.61
C LEU A 20 5.77 5.82 -28.10
N LEU A 21 6.88 6.41 -28.52
CA LEU A 21 6.98 7.86 -28.67
C LEU A 21 8.02 8.17 -29.75
N GLU A 22 7.62 9.03 -30.68
CA GLU A 22 8.44 9.49 -31.79
C GLU A 22 9.55 10.40 -31.28
N THR A 23 10.75 10.31 -31.87
CA THR A 23 11.75 11.39 -31.77
C THR A 23 12.13 11.85 -33.17
N GLY A 24 11.94 13.14 -33.42
CA GLY A 24 12.08 13.75 -34.74
C GLY A 24 13.53 13.90 -35.20
N SER A 25 13.65 14.23 -36.50
CA SER A 25 14.91 14.40 -37.22
C SER A 25 15.84 15.46 -36.62
N THR A 26 17.13 15.16 -36.63
CA THR A 26 18.23 16.09 -36.35
C THR A 26 18.41 17.15 -37.45
N SER A 27 18.83 18.35 -37.07
CA SER A 27 19.42 19.35 -37.96
C SER A 27 20.65 20.01 -37.28
N SER A 28 21.66 20.38 -38.06
CA SER A 28 23.02 20.68 -37.57
C SER A 28 23.65 21.90 -38.25
N GLY A 29 24.32 22.76 -37.46
CA GLY A 29 25.13 23.93 -37.90
C GLY A 29 24.35 25.13 -38.45
N ASN A 30 24.84 26.38 -38.56
CA ASN A 30 26.10 27.07 -38.18
C ASN A 30 25.95 28.60 -38.48
N ALA A 31 26.71 29.59 -37.97
CA ALA A 31 27.64 29.69 -36.83
C ALA A 31 28.13 31.16 -36.57
N LYS A 32 28.33 31.53 -35.28
CA LYS A 32 29.34 32.51 -34.78
C LYS A 32 29.09 34.05 -35.02
N PRO A 33 29.91 35.01 -34.47
CA PRO A 33 29.62 35.71 -33.20
C PRO A 33 29.75 37.26 -33.22
N ASN A 34 29.43 37.92 -32.09
CA ASN A 34 30.06 39.14 -31.49
C ASN A 34 29.13 39.69 -30.37
N ALA A 35 29.53 40.54 -29.42
CA ALA A 35 30.78 40.71 -28.67
C ALA A 35 30.52 41.65 -27.45
N ASP A 36 31.12 41.33 -26.30
CA ASP A 36 31.45 42.22 -25.16
C ASP A 36 30.35 42.90 -24.28
N ALA A 37 30.79 43.32 -23.09
CA ALA A 37 30.20 44.25 -22.10
C ALA A 37 28.99 43.83 -21.24
N SER A 38 29.28 43.53 -19.97
CA SER A 38 28.44 43.84 -18.79
C SER A 38 28.96 45.15 -18.15
N PRO A 39 28.18 45.97 -17.39
CA PRO A 39 27.40 45.49 -16.24
C PRO A 39 26.08 46.23 -15.85
N LYS A 40 25.25 45.50 -15.08
CA LYS A 40 24.33 45.94 -14.00
C LYS A 40 23.54 47.28 -14.11
N THR A 41 22.21 47.17 -14.19
CA THR A 41 21.30 48.00 -13.37
C THR A 41 19.96 47.28 -13.08
N SER A 42 19.35 47.57 -11.93
CA SER A 42 18.08 46.99 -11.47
C SER A 42 16.85 47.59 -12.16
N THR A 43 15.72 46.86 -12.19
CA THR A 43 14.46 47.18 -11.46
C THR A 43 13.23 46.55 -12.13
N THR A 44 12.59 45.60 -11.40
CA THR A 44 11.19 45.12 -11.45
C THR A 44 10.37 45.11 -12.76
N ASN A 45 9.70 43.98 -13.04
CA ASN A 45 8.24 43.88 -12.82
C ASN A 45 7.69 42.44 -12.84
N THR A 46 7.16 42.05 -11.68
CA THR A 46 5.92 41.28 -11.45
C THR A 46 5.49 40.20 -12.48
N LYS A 47 5.59 38.92 -12.07
CA LYS A 47 4.56 37.92 -12.36
C LYS A 47 4.15 37.25 -11.05
N LEU A 48 2.99 37.64 -10.54
CA LEU A 48 2.27 36.89 -9.50
C LEU A 48 1.61 35.70 -10.18
N GLU A 49 2.19 34.51 -10.04
CA GLU A 49 1.45 33.27 -10.17
C GLU A 49 1.25 32.71 -8.77
N ASN A 50 0.02 32.91 -8.26
CA ASN A 50 -0.48 32.19 -7.11
C ASN A 50 -0.75 30.74 -7.56
N GLU A 51 0.31 29.93 -7.65
CA GLU A 51 0.15 28.51 -7.33
C GLU A 51 -0.51 28.44 -5.94
N PRO A 52 -1.60 27.67 -5.75
CA PRO A 52 -2.09 27.40 -4.41
C PRO A 52 -0.95 26.72 -3.66
N ALA A 53 -0.51 27.29 -2.53
CA ALA A 53 0.46 26.62 -1.68
C ALA A 53 -0.11 25.25 -1.32
N GLU A 54 0.50 24.20 -1.87
CA GLU A 54 0.06 22.83 -1.68
C GLU A 54 0.05 22.58 -0.17
N GLN A 55 -1.15 22.35 0.38
CA GLN A 55 -1.34 22.43 1.82
C GLN A 55 -0.65 21.24 2.47
N GLU A 56 0.60 21.43 2.90
CA GLU A 56 1.44 20.40 3.50
C GLU A 56 0.61 19.61 4.51
N ASN A 57 0.44 18.33 4.24
CA ASN A 57 -0.29 17.44 5.13
C ASN A 57 0.71 16.93 6.19
N PRO A 58 0.73 17.48 7.42
CA PRO A 58 1.76 17.15 8.39
C PRO A 58 1.65 15.72 8.93
N GLY A 59 0.58 14.99 8.58
CA GLY A 59 0.33 13.62 9.01
C GLY A 59 1.04 12.55 8.19
N LEU A 60 1.66 12.88 7.04
CA LEU A 60 2.38 11.90 6.23
C LEU A 60 3.76 11.55 6.81
N THR A 61 4.27 10.37 6.45
CA THR A 61 5.59 9.88 6.86
C THR A 61 6.35 9.34 5.64
N PRO A 62 6.79 10.20 4.69
CA PRO A 62 7.34 9.74 3.41
C PRO A 62 8.61 8.89 3.54
N GLU A 63 9.41 9.13 4.59
CA GLU A 63 10.64 8.37 4.91
C GLU A 63 10.37 7.02 5.62
N ASN A 64 9.11 6.65 5.85
CA ASN A 64 8.75 5.42 6.54
C ASN A 64 8.91 4.21 5.61
N ARG A 65 9.25 3.05 6.18
CA ARG A 65 9.44 1.78 5.46
C ARG A 65 9.06 0.60 6.36
N TRP A 66 9.02 -0.60 5.81
CA TRP A 66 8.83 -1.81 6.62
C TRP A 66 10.05 -2.06 7.52
N ASP A 67 9.79 -2.30 8.80
CA ASP A 67 10.83 -2.50 9.81
C ASP A 67 11.22 -3.98 9.87
N SER A 68 12.50 -4.25 9.59
CA SER A 68 13.05 -5.62 9.56
C SER A 68 13.00 -6.32 10.91
N ASP A 69 13.14 -5.58 12.02
CA ASP A 69 13.08 -6.13 13.38
C ASP A 69 11.62 -6.33 13.83
N ALA A 70 10.70 -5.57 13.24
CA ALA A 70 9.25 -5.71 13.40
C ALA A 70 8.59 -6.66 12.37
N SER A 71 9.39 -7.39 11.59
CA SER A 71 8.94 -8.33 10.55
C SER A 71 8.98 -9.78 11.06
N ASP A 72 7.92 -10.55 10.77
CA ASP A 72 7.96 -12.00 10.99
C ASP A 72 9.07 -12.64 10.13
N LYS A 73 9.90 -13.51 10.74
CA LYS A 73 11.08 -14.20 10.11
C LYS A 73 10.81 -15.05 8.86
N GLY A 74 9.58 -15.08 8.35
CA GLY A 74 9.20 -15.71 7.08
C GLY A 74 8.82 -14.71 5.98
N LEU A 75 9.04 -13.41 6.18
CA LEU A 75 8.93 -12.39 5.13
C LEU A 75 10.32 -12.02 4.62
N THR A 76 10.41 -11.80 3.31
CA THR A 76 11.55 -11.15 2.66
C THR A 76 11.16 -9.71 2.36
N LEU A 77 11.99 -8.76 2.80
CA LEU A 77 11.86 -7.35 2.45
C LEU A 77 12.83 -7.00 1.30
N SER A 78 12.46 -6.05 0.44
CA SER A 78 13.37 -5.52 -0.58
C SER A 78 14.42 -4.58 0.03
N GLU A 79 15.68 -4.80 -0.28
CA GLU A 79 16.75 -3.83 0.07
C GLU A 79 17.00 -2.86 -1.11
N PRO A 80 17.39 -1.59 -0.85
CA PRO A 80 17.58 -0.98 0.48
C PRO A 80 16.30 -0.33 1.05
N ASP A 81 15.28 -0.08 0.23
CA ASP A 81 14.17 0.82 0.61
C ASP A 81 13.14 0.19 1.56
N GLN A 82 13.13 -1.15 1.67
CA GLN A 82 12.21 -1.93 2.52
C GLN A 82 10.72 -1.58 2.32
N LEU A 83 10.33 -1.23 1.09
CA LEU A 83 8.93 -0.94 0.72
C LEU A 83 8.17 -2.17 0.20
N ILE A 84 8.87 -3.17 -0.35
CA ILE A 84 8.27 -4.40 -0.84
C ILE A 84 8.42 -5.50 0.21
N ALA A 85 7.32 -6.19 0.51
CA ALA A 85 7.30 -7.38 1.37
C ALA A 85 6.76 -8.59 0.60
N GLU A 86 7.46 -9.72 0.72
CA GLU A 86 7.13 -10.98 0.04
C GLU A 86 7.07 -12.13 1.05
N TYR A 87 6.06 -12.99 0.92
CA TYR A 87 5.95 -14.22 1.71
C TYR A 87 6.25 -15.45 0.83
N PRO A 88 7.49 -15.98 0.84
CA PRO A 88 7.88 -17.16 0.05
C PRO A 88 7.19 -18.47 0.48
N GLY A 89 6.47 -18.50 1.60
CA GLY A 89 5.66 -19.63 2.06
C GLY A 89 6.19 -20.40 3.27
N GLU A 90 7.47 -20.26 3.61
CA GLU A 90 8.08 -20.93 4.77
C GLU A 90 8.57 -19.94 5.84
N PRO A 91 8.43 -20.25 7.15
CA PRO A 91 7.58 -21.33 7.67
C PRO A 91 6.11 -21.07 7.32
N TRP A 92 5.23 -22.07 7.38
CA TRP A 92 3.79 -21.89 7.15
C TRP A 92 3.06 -21.01 8.18
N GLY A 93 1.91 -20.45 7.77
CA GLY A 93 1.00 -19.63 8.59
C GLY A 93 1.08 -18.12 8.29
N PRO A 94 0.27 -17.28 8.95
CA PRO A 94 0.27 -15.85 8.71
C PRO A 94 1.58 -15.20 9.14
N ARG A 95 2.07 -14.27 8.32
CA ARG A 95 3.24 -13.42 8.59
C ARG A 95 2.80 -11.97 8.58
N SER A 96 3.34 -11.15 9.48
CA SER A 96 3.07 -9.71 9.46
C SER A 96 4.34 -8.88 9.50
N VAL A 97 4.22 -7.65 9.03
CA VAL A 97 5.27 -6.62 9.15
C VAL A 97 4.64 -5.30 9.57
N SER A 98 5.27 -4.61 10.52
CA SER A 98 4.93 -3.22 10.88
C SER A 98 5.91 -2.26 10.19
N ALA A 99 5.49 -1.03 9.96
CA ALA A 99 6.41 0.05 9.56
C ALA A 99 7.27 0.54 10.73
N GLU A 100 8.38 1.19 10.41
CA GLU A 100 9.38 1.66 11.38
C GLU A 100 8.84 2.80 12.27
N GLN A 101 8.04 3.69 11.71
CA GLN A 101 7.48 4.84 12.40
C GLN A 101 5.98 4.66 12.66
N PRO A 102 5.47 5.03 13.85
CA PRO A 102 4.04 5.07 14.13
C PRO A 102 3.38 6.26 13.43
N ILE A 103 2.05 6.31 13.49
CA ILE A 103 1.27 7.50 13.15
C ILE A 103 1.75 8.71 14.00
N PRO A 104 2.05 9.87 13.38
CA PRO A 104 2.46 11.06 14.11
C PRO A 104 1.41 11.54 15.12
N LYS A 105 1.83 11.81 16.37
CA LYS A 105 0.99 12.33 17.46
C LYS A 105 0.71 13.84 17.35
N ILE A 106 0.30 14.28 16.17
CA ILE A 106 -0.12 15.67 15.89
C ILE A 106 -1.64 15.80 15.93
N LYS A 107 -2.16 17.02 16.13
CA LYS A 107 -3.58 17.28 16.39
C LYS A 107 -4.48 17.40 15.15
N SER A 108 -3.88 17.44 13.96
CA SER A 108 -4.57 17.71 12.69
C SER A 108 -3.70 17.24 11.51
N GLY A 109 -4.34 17.00 10.38
CA GLY A 109 -3.74 16.34 9.21
C GLY A 109 -4.32 14.95 9.00
N ILE A 110 -3.91 14.31 7.91
CA ILE A 110 -4.30 12.97 7.52
C ILE A 110 -3.05 12.09 7.53
N PHE A 111 -2.99 11.10 8.42
CA PHE A 111 -2.05 10.00 8.22
C PHE A 111 -2.61 9.08 7.14
N TYR A 112 -1.81 8.70 6.15
CA TYR A 112 -2.24 7.81 5.06
C TYR A 112 -1.06 7.09 4.42
N TYR A 113 -1.28 5.83 4.03
CA TYR A 113 -0.36 5.04 3.21
C TYR A 113 -1.15 4.13 2.27
N GLU A 114 -0.55 3.73 1.16
CA GLU A 114 -1.13 2.78 0.20
C GLU A 114 -0.31 1.49 0.11
N VAL A 115 -1.01 0.39 -0.13
CA VAL A 115 -0.43 -0.94 -0.36
C VAL A 115 -0.95 -1.49 -1.67
N LYS A 116 -0.03 -1.74 -2.61
CA LYS A 116 -0.32 -2.36 -3.91
C LYS A 116 -0.07 -3.86 -3.82
N ILE A 117 -1.05 -4.66 -4.26
CA ILE A 117 -0.90 -6.12 -4.34
C ILE A 117 -0.15 -6.48 -5.62
N LEU A 118 1.10 -6.94 -5.50
CA LEU A 118 1.96 -7.29 -6.64
C LEU A 118 1.80 -8.75 -7.08
N ALA A 119 1.67 -9.68 -6.14
CA ALA A 119 1.48 -11.10 -6.42
C ALA A 119 0.58 -11.77 -5.38
N ARG A 120 -0.11 -12.85 -5.79
CA ARG A 120 -0.93 -13.71 -4.92
C ARG A 120 -1.18 -15.06 -5.60
N GLU A 121 -0.82 -16.16 -4.94
CA GLU A 121 -1.02 -17.51 -5.46
C GLU A 121 -2.14 -18.29 -4.75
N PHE A 122 -2.45 -17.95 -3.49
CA PHE A 122 -3.44 -18.67 -2.68
C PHE A 122 -4.53 -17.76 -2.10
N SER A 123 -5.69 -18.34 -1.82
CA SER A 123 -6.87 -17.65 -1.29
C SER A 123 -6.80 -17.36 0.23
N ASN A 124 -5.66 -17.63 0.86
CA ASN A 124 -5.41 -17.28 2.25
C ASN A 124 -5.43 -15.75 2.41
N PRO A 125 -5.95 -15.23 3.54
CA PRO A 125 -6.33 -13.83 3.64
C PRO A 125 -5.15 -12.86 3.72
N ILE A 126 -5.40 -11.64 3.23
CA ILE A 126 -4.51 -10.47 3.35
C ILE A 126 -5.23 -9.44 4.22
N TYR A 127 -4.52 -8.84 5.18
CA TYR A 127 -5.03 -7.77 6.05
C TYR A 127 -4.11 -6.56 5.93
N ILE A 128 -4.68 -5.36 5.78
CA ILE A 128 -3.96 -4.08 5.68
C ILE A 128 -4.58 -3.14 6.71
N GLY A 129 -3.77 -2.54 7.58
CA GLY A 129 -4.30 -1.71 8.67
C GLY A 129 -3.28 -1.21 9.67
N LEU A 130 -3.72 -1.03 10.91
CA LEU A 130 -2.99 -0.29 11.95
C LEU A 130 -2.92 -1.11 13.23
N GLY A 131 -1.73 -1.28 13.80
CA GLY A 131 -1.49 -2.10 15.00
C GLY A 131 -0.81 -1.38 16.17
N PRO A 132 -1.11 -1.77 17.42
CA PRO A 132 -0.63 -1.10 18.63
C PRO A 132 0.83 -1.42 18.99
N THR A 133 1.51 -2.25 18.21
CA THR A 133 2.88 -2.72 18.45
C THR A 133 3.68 -2.84 17.16
N LYS A 134 4.99 -2.65 17.26
CA LYS A 134 5.95 -3.18 16.28
C LYS A 134 5.94 -4.70 16.34
N GLY A 135 5.65 -5.34 15.20
CA GLY A 135 5.46 -6.78 15.10
C GLY A 135 4.10 -7.25 15.63
N ILE A 136 3.60 -8.33 15.03
CA ILE A 136 2.38 -9.03 15.45
C ILE A 136 2.80 -10.35 16.11
N PRO A 137 2.18 -10.78 17.22
CA PRO A 137 2.49 -12.08 17.81
C PRO A 137 2.30 -13.23 16.80
N ARG A 138 3.32 -14.09 16.69
CA ARG A 138 3.40 -15.20 15.72
C ARG A 138 2.09 -15.97 15.62
N GLY A 139 1.60 -16.17 14.39
CA GLY A 139 0.36 -16.90 14.13
C GLY A 139 -0.93 -16.06 14.24
N LYS A 140 -0.84 -14.78 14.61
CA LYS A 140 -1.95 -13.82 14.56
C LYS A 140 -1.86 -12.95 13.30
N VAL A 141 -2.90 -12.14 13.08
CA VAL A 141 -3.02 -11.17 11.97
C VAL A 141 -3.63 -9.87 12.51
N ILE A 142 -3.34 -8.75 11.88
CA ILE A 142 -3.60 -7.42 12.46
C ILE A 142 -5.07 -7.18 12.84
N GLY A 143 -6.03 -7.51 11.96
CA GLY A 143 -7.47 -7.35 12.27
C GLY A 143 -7.99 -8.27 13.38
N ARG A 144 -7.20 -9.24 13.84
CA ARG A 144 -7.61 -10.24 14.83
C ARG A 144 -6.88 -10.13 16.17
N ILE A 145 -6.00 -9.15 16.34
CA ILE A 145 -5.45 -8.78 17.65
C ILE A 145 -6.26 -7.66 18.29
N GLU A 146 -6.18 -7.56 19.61
CA GLU A 146 -6.67 -6.41 20.38
C GLU A 146 -5.90 -5.13 19.99
N GLY A 147 -6.58 -3.98 19.99
CA GLY A 147 -6.03 -2.71 19.52
C GLY A 147 -5.70 -2.61 18.01
N GLY A 148 -5.80 -3.71 17.25
CA GLY A 148 -5.53 -3.73 15.81
C GLY A 148 -6.77 -3.52 14.95
N TYR A 149 -6.68 -2.61 13.98
CA TYR A 149 -7.72 -2.35 12.97
C TYR A 149 -7.23 -2.83 11.61
N ALA A 150 -8.12 -3.35 10.76
CA ALA A 150 -7.71 -3.80 9.42
C ALA A 150 -8.85 -3.85 8.42
N TYR A 151 -8.52 -3.64 7.15
CA TYR A 151 -9.33 -4.03 6.01
C TYR A 151 -8.76 -5.32 5.41
N ASP A 152 -9.61 -6.33 5.24
CA ASP A 152 -9.21 -7.61 4.65
C ASP A 152 -9.74 -7.87 3.24
N ASP A 153 -9.05 -8.76 2.53
CA ASP A 153 -9.28 -9.10 1.13
C ASP A 153 -10.71 -9.60 0.82
N LYS A 154 -11.44 -10.03 1.86
CA LYS A 154 -12.84 -10.49 1.75
C LYS A 154 -13.87 -9.36 1.89
N GLY A 155 -13.45 -8.10 2.07
CA GLY A 155 -14.38 -6.98 2.20
C GLY A 155 -14.82 -6.70 3.63
N ARG A 156 -13.95 -6.93 4.63
CA ARG A 156 -14.29 -6.72 6.05
C ARG A 156 -13.39 -5.67 6.70
N PHE A 157 -14.00 -4.74 7.44
CA PHE A 157 -13.31 -3.82 8.34
C PHE A 157 -13.34 -4.38 9.77
N TRP A 158 -12.17 -4.59 10.34
CA TRP A 158 -11.94 -5.22 11.64
C TRP A 158 -11.62 -4.19 12.72
N GLY A 159 -12.04 -4.51 13.94
CA GLY A 159 -11.66 -3.78 15.15
C GLY A 159 -12.60 -2.64 15.54
N HIS A 160 -13.78 -2.53 14.92
CA HIS A 160 -14.76 -1.48 15.19
C HIS A 160 -16.04 -2.05 15.82
N GLU A 161 -16.27 -1.74 17.09
CA GLU A 161 -17.50 -2.10 17.82
C GLU A 161 -18.61 -1.08 17.52
N VAL A 162 -19.27 -1.26 16.38
CA VAL A 162 -20.35 -0.38 15.91
C VAL A 162 -21.68 -1.14 15.79
N LYS A 163 -22.81 -0.40 15.77
CA LYS A 163 -24.15 -1.00 15.65
C LYS A 163 -24.23 -1.86 14.38
N GLY A 164 -24.51 -3.15 14.55
CA GLY A 164 -24.61 -4.12 13.47
C GLY A 164 -23.30 -4.79 13.05
N CYS A 165 -22.20 -4.59 13.78
CA CYS A 165 -20.99 -5.38 13.58
C CYS A 165 -21.21 -6.86 13.94
N HIS A 166 -20.40 -7.72 13.33
CA HIS A 166 -20.30 -9.15 13.61
C HIS A 166 -19.07 -9.43 14.49
N TYR A 167 -19.07 -10.53 15.24
CA TYR A 167 -17.93 -10.92 16.07
C TYR A 167 -17.30 -12.21 15.54
N SER A 168 -15.98 -12.24 15.44
CA SER A 168 -15.23 -13.45 15.12
C SER A 168 -15.49 -14.54 16.16
N THR A 169 -15.94 -15.72 15.73
CA THR A 169 -16.19 -16.86 16.64
C THR A 169 -14.96 -17.25 17.44
N PHE A 170 -13.78 -17.18 16.82
CA PHE A 170 -12.48 -17.57 17.36
C PHE A 170 -11.81 -16.49 18.24
N THR A 171 -11.78 -15.25 17.78
CA THR A 171 -11.00 -14.17 18.41
C THR A 171 -11.84 -13.13 19.12
N LYS A 172 -13.18 -13.21 19.01
CA LYS A 172 -14.15 -12.24 19.55
C LYS A 172 -13.93 -10.78 19.12
N ARG A 173 -13.03 -10.51 18.16
CA ARG A 173 -12.87 -9.18 17.57
C ARG A 173 -14.08 -8.84 16.70
N PRO A 174 -14.60 -7.61 16.80
CA PRO A 174 -15.70 -7.13 15.97
C PRO A 174 -15.21 -6.85 14.54
N TYR A 175 -16.10 -6.98 13.57
CA TYR A 175 -15.89 -6.58 12.18
C TYR A 175 -17.19 -6.18 11.50
N VAL A 176 -17.09 -5.32 10.48
CA VAL A 176 -18.19 -4.93 9.58
C VAL A 176 -17.87 -5.50 8.20
N ASP A 177 -18.82 -6.16 7.56
CA ASP A 177 -18.68 -6.75 6.22
C ASP A 177 -19.34 -5.86 5.15
N GLY A 178 -19.64 -6.42 3.97
CA GLY A 178 -20.31 -5.71 2.87
C GLY A 178 -19.43 -4.74 2.07
N GLN A 179 -18.14 -4.62 2.39
CA GLN A 179 -17.20 -3.75 1.66
C GLN A 179 -16.71 -4.45 0.38
N PRO A 180 -16.23 -3.72 -0.64
CA PRO A 180 -15.66 -4.35 -1.82
C PRO A 180 -14.50 -5.30 -1.43
N PRO A 181 -14.51 -6.58 -1.84
CA PRO A 181 -13.32 -7.43 -1.69
C PRO A 181 -12.22 -7.01 -2.67
N PHE A 182 -10.96 -7.27 -2.34
CA PHE A 182 -9.79 -6.95 -3.15
C PHE A 182 -8.90 -8.18 -3.39
N ALA A 183 -7.98 -8.09 -4.35
CA ALA A 183 -7.12 -9.20 -4.78
C ALA A 183 -7.95 -10.48 -5.06
N LYS A 184 -9.08 -10.32 -5.75
CA LYS A 184 -10.11 -11.37 -5.86
C LYS A 184 -9.68 -12.52 -6.75
N PHE A 185 -10.10 -13.71 -6.39
CA PHE A 185 -10.07 -14.90 -7.24
C PHE A 185 -11.17 -14.83 -8.30
N VAL A 186 -10.83 -15.07 -9.56
CA VAL A 186 -11.77 -15.14 -10.68
C VAL A 186 -11.45 -16.33 -11.59
N ARG A 187 -12.49 -16.90 -12.19
CA ARG A 187 -12.34 -17.84 -13.30
C ARG A 187 -12.16 -17.07 -14.60
N SER A 188 -11.15 -17.45 -15.35
CA SER A 188 -10.87 -16.95 -16.70
C SER A 188 -10.78 -18.14 -17.66
N VAL A 189 -10.81 -17.87 -18.97
CA VAL A 189 -10.57 -18.88 -20.00
C VAL A 189 -9.37 -18.45 -20.81
N VAL A 190 -8.35 -19.31 -20.89
CA VAL A 190 -7.12 -19.08 -21.65
C VAL A 190 -6.91 -20.30 -22.54
N ASN A 191 -6.93 -20.11 -23.86
CA ASN A 191 -6.82 -21.18 -24.86
C ASN A 191 -7.81 -22.33 -24.60
N ASP A 192 -9.09 -21.99 -24.41
CA ASP A 192 -10.21 -22.89 -24.07
C ASP A 192 -10.07 -23.66 -22.73
N VAL A 193 -9.01 -23.42 -21.95
CA VAL A 193 -8.83 -23.97 -20.60
C VAL A 193 -9.39 -22.98 -19.58
N VAL A 194 -10.30 -23.44 -18.72
CA VAL A 194 -10.71 -22.67 -17.53
C VAL A 194 -9.55 -22.63 -16.54
N VAL A 195 -9.01 -21.44 -16.33
CA VAL A 195 -7.95 -21.16 -15.35
C VAL A 195 -8.49 -20.30 -14.23
N GLU A 196 -7.95 -20.49 -13.03
CA GLU A 196 -8.32 -19.72 -11.85
C GLU A 196 -7.18 -18.77 -11.48
N VAL A 197 -7.46 -17.46 -11.46
CA VAL A 197 -6.44 -16.40 -11.34
C VAL A 197 -6.85 -15.36 -10.30
N PHE A 198 -5.85 -14.74 -9.66
CA PHE A 198 -6.08 -13.59 -8.78
C PHE A 198 -5.93 -12.27 -9.56
N ILE A 199 -6.86 -11.35 -9.36
CA ILE A 199 -6.76 -9.97 -9.86
C ILE A 199 -5.75 -9.22 -8.99
N ILE A 200 -4.49 -9.21 -9.40
CA ILE A 200 -3.42 -8.40 -8.78
C ILE A 200 -3.49 -6.94 -9.28
N GLY A 201 -2.72 -6.05 -8.64
CA GLY A 201 -2.67 -4.62 -8.97
C GLY A 201 -3.71 -3.75 -8.26
N ASP A 202 -4.59 -4.33 -7.45
CA ASP A 202 -5.43 -3.58 -6.50
C ASP A 202 -4.52 -2.75 -5.57
N VAL A 203 -4.83 -1.46 -5.42
CA VAL A 203 -4.17 -0.54 -4.48
C VAL A 203 -5.15 -0.25 -3.34
N ILE A 204 -4.72 -0.49 -2.10
CA ILE A 204 -5.53 -0.33 -0.90
C ILE A 204 -4.90 0.73 -0.02
N GLY A 205 -5.62 1.83 0.22
CA GLY A 205 -5.21 2.86 1.15
C GLY A 205 -5.70 2.58 2.57
N CYS A 206 -4.89 2.93 3.56
CA CYS A 206 -5.28 2.96 4.96
C CYS A 206 -4.74 4.24 5.61
N GLY A 207 -5.54 4.87 6.47
CA GLY A 207 -5.17 6.12 7.12
C GLY A 207 -6.03 6.48 8.31
N VAL A 208 -5.74 7.63 8.93
CA VAL A 208 -6.51 8.22 10.03
C VAL A 208 -6.58 9.73 9.84
N ASN A 209 -7.78 10.31 9.91
CA ASN A 209 -7.94 11.75 10.11
C ASN A 209 -7.58 12.07 11.56
N LEU A 210 -6.45 12.75 11.78
CA LEU A 210 -5.85 12.88 13.12
C LEU A 210 -6.66 13.79 14.05
N LYS A 211 -7.54 14.63 13.50
CA LYS A 211 -8.44 15.51 14.26
C LYS A 211 -9.71 14.78 14.73
N THR A 212 -10.32 13.96 13.86
CA THR A 212 -11.57 13.23 14.17
C THR A 212 -11.34 11.81 14.67
N ARG A 213 -10.10 11.29 14.56
CA ARG A 213 -9.70 9.90 14.81
C ARG A 213 -10.42 8.89 13.91
N GLN A 214 -11.05 9.33 12.83
CA GLN A 214 -11.73 8.46 11.88
C GLN A 214 -10.72 7.69 11.03
N ILE A 215 -10.88 6.37 10.94
CA ILE A 215 -10.10 5.53 10.02
C ILE A 215 -10.57 5.76 8.58
N ILE A 216 -9.61 5.82 7.68
CA ILE A 216 -9.78 5.96 6.24
C ILE A 216 -9.36 4.64 5.61
N TYR A 217 -10.20 4.12 4.72
CA TYR A 217 -9.82 3.04 3.80
C TYR A 217 -10.20 3.45 2.38
N THR A 218 -9.35 3.14 1.42
CA THR A 218 -9.61 3.37 0.00
C THR A 218 -9.35 2.09 -0.78
N ARG A 219 -9.97 1.96 -1.95
CA ARG A 219 -9.62 0.94 -2.94
C ARG A 219 -9.53 1.59 -4.31
N ASN A 220 -8.37 1.47 -4.94
CA ASN A 220 -8.07 1.99 -6.27
C ASN A 220 -8.37 3.48 -6.45
N GLY A 221 -8.10 4.31 -5.43
CA GLY A 221 -8.38 5.74 -5.48
C GLY A 221 -9.81 6.12 -5.14
N VAL A 222 -10.65 5.18 -4.70
CA VAL A 222 -12.02 5.45 -4.25
C VAL A 222 -12.12 5.27 -2.73
N LEU A 223 -12.59 6.31 -2.03
CA LEU A 223 -12.88 6.27 -0.60
C LEU A 223 -13.98 5.26 -0.28
N LEU A 224 -13.75 4.40 0.72
CA LEU A 224 -14.75 3.44 1.21
C LEU A 224 -15.57 4.05 2.36
N LYS A 225 -16.75 3.46 2.64
CA LYS A 225 -17.66 3.97 3.67
C LYS A 225 -17.14 3.65 5.09
N THR A 226 -16.28 4.51 5.62
CA THR A 226 -15.72 4.38 6.98
C THR A 226 -16.37 5.30 8.03
N THR A 227 -17.56 5.85 7.75
CA THR A 227 -18.28 6.73 8.68
C THR A 227 -18.52 6.04 10.03
N GLY A 228 -18.02 6.64 11.12
CA GLY A 228 -18.15 6.10 12.48
C GLY A 228 -17.12 5.01 12.84
N LEU A 229 -16.21 4.65 11.93
CA LEU A 229 -15.07 3.80 12.24
C LEU A 229 -13.96 4.66 12.85
N LEU A 230 -13.84 4.65 14.18
CA LEU A 230 -12.87 5.48 14.90
C LEU A 230 -11.72 4.62 15.47
N VAL A 231 -10.56 5.25 15.66
CA VAL A 231 -9.51 4.77 16.55
C VAL A 231 -9.91 5.05 17.99
N ASP A 232 -10.16 4.00 18.76
CA ASP A 232 -10.62 4.05 20.16
C ASP A 232 -9.49 3.94 21.21
N SER A 233 -8.24 3.77 20.79
CA SER A 233 -7.06 3.67 21.67
C SER A 233 -6.10 4.86 21.52
N ASP A 234 -5.46 5.28 22.63
CA ASP A 234 -4.38 6.30 22.63
C ASP A 234 -2.96 5.69 22.44
N ALA A 235 -2.89 4.38 22.20
CA ALA A 235 -1.64 3.69 21.90
C ALA A 235 -1.02 4.19 20.58
N ASP A 236 0.30 4.08 20.46
CA ASP A 236 1.00 4.27 19.18
C ASP A 236 0.54 3.21 18.17
N LEU A 237 -0.01 3.66 17.05
CA LEU A 237 -0.42 2.80 15.96
C LEU A 237 0.62 2.81 14.85
N PHE A 238 0.99 1.63 14.37
CA PHE A 238 1.93 1.42 13.28
C PHE A 238 1.17 0.89 12.05
N PRO A 239 1.45 1.40 10.84
CA PRO A 239 1.06 0.73 9.60
C PRO A 239 1.50 -0.73 9.63
N ASN A 240 0.60 -1.63 9.26
CA ASN A 240 0.84 -3.07 9.35
C ASN A 240 0.13 -3.82 8.22
N VAL A 241 0.79 -4.86 7.72
CA VAL A 241 0.21 -5.81 6.76
C VAL A 241 0.42 -7.23 7.27
N SER A 242 -0.62 -8.06 7.20
CA SER A 242 -0.52 -9.51 7.40
C SER A 242 -0.79 -10.27 6.10
N LEU A 243 0.19 -11.06 5.66
CA LEU A 243 0.12 -11.96 4.51
C LEU A 243 -0.04 -13.41 5.01
N SER A 244 -1.03 -14.13 4.49
CA SER A 244 -1.27 -15.54 4.88
C SER A 244 -1.11 -16.54 3.73
N ALA A 245 -0.89 -16.06 2.50
CA ALA A 245 -0.70 -16.87 1.29
C ALA A 245 0.78 -16.88 0.89
N PRO A 246 1.39 -18.06 0.69
CA PRO A 246 2.65 -18.17 -0.06
C PRO A 246 2.57 -17.46 -1.42
N GLY A 247 3.70 -16.98 -1.92
CA GLY A 247 3.78 -16.22 -3.18
C GLY A 247 3.09 -14.85 -3.12
N SER A 248 2.58 -14.41 -1.96
CA SER A 248 2.04 -13.06 -1.81
C SER A 248 3.15 -12.02 -1.76
N LYS A 249 3.01 -10.98 -2.57
CA LYS A 249 3.93 -9.85 -2.63
C LYS A 249 3.17 -8.53 -2.65
N ILE A 250 3.65 -7.56 -1.87
CA ILE A 250 3.05 -6.22 -1.78
C ILE A 250 4.13 -5.13 -1.88
N GLU A 251 3.74 -3.94 -2.33
CA GLU A 251 4.56 -2.72 -2.30
C GLU A 251 3.82 -1.64 -1.47
N ALA A 252 4.53 -0.99 -0.55
CA ALA A 252 4.02 0.14 0.20
C ALA A 252 4.39 1.49 -0.44
N ASN A 253 3.51 2.46 -0.28
CA ASN A 253 3.77 3.88 -0.51
C ASN A 253 3.35 4.65 0.76
N PHE A 254 4.31 5.29 1.43
CA PHE A 254 4.08 6.10 2.64
C PHE A 254 4.02 7.62 2.36
N GLY A 255 4.01 8.02 1.08
CA GLY A 255 4.01 9.42 0.63
C GLY A 255 5.13 9.89 -0.30
N PRO A 256 6.24 9.17 -0.59
CA PRO A 256 7.27 9.69 -1.52
C PRO A 256 6.90 9.52 -3.00
N LYS A 257 5.80 8.82 -3.30
CA LYS A 257 5.17 8.72 -4.62
C LYS A 257 3.73 9.22 -4.51
N ASP A 258 3.17 9.74 -5.60
CA ASP A 258 1.75 10.10 -5.66
C ASP A 258 0.85 8.95 -5.22
N PHE A 259 -0.14 9.25 -4.39
CA PHE A 259 -1.18 8.31 -4.03
C PHE A 259 -2.20 8.15 -5.17
N LYS A 260 -2.78 6.95 -5.30
CA LYS A 260 -3.89 6.72 -6.24
C LYS A 260 -5.18 7.39 -5.75
N PHE A 261 -5.32 7.61 -4.46
CA PHE A 261 -6.37 8.46 -3.87
C PHE A 261 -5.90 9.90 -3.69
N ASN A 262 -6.72 10.87 -4.07
CA ASN A 262 -6.44 12.29 -3.79
C ASN A 262 -6.68 12.59 -2.31
N ILE A 263 -5.63 12.56 -1.50
CA ILE A 263 -5.72 12.84 -0.05
C ILE A 263 -6.27 14.24 0.27
N ASN A 264 -6.18 15.19 -0.66
CA ASN A 264 -6.72 16.54 -0.51
C ASN A 264 -8.26 16.56 -0.47
N ASP A 265 -8.94 15.49 -0.92
CA ASP A 265 -10.39 15.32 -0.77
C ASP A 265 -10.84 15.13 0.71
N LEU A 266 -9.89 15.04 1.66
CA LEU A 266 -10.13 14.81 3.09
C LEU A 266 -9.66 15.95 4.02
N ILE A 267 -9.06 17.02 3.48
CA ILE A 267 -8.38 18.10 4.23
C ILE A 267 -9.30 19.32 4.43
#